data_AF-A0ABD5QEJ8-F1
#
_entry.id   AF-A0ABD5QEJ8-F1
#
_cell.length_a   1.000
_cell.length_b   1.000
_cell.length_c   1.000
_cell.angle_alpha   90.00
_cell.angle_beta   90.00
_cell.angle_gamma   90.00
#
_symmetry.space_group_name_H-M   'P 1'
#
loop_
_entity.id
_entity.type
_entity.pdbx_description
1 polymer ?
#
loop_
_entity_poly.entity_id
_entity_poly.type
_entity_poly.pdbx_seq_one_letter_code
_entity_poly.pdbx_strand_id
1 'polypeptide(L)'
;LPPASVTTIGPEGVESRRYREPTYRPADRPIGAFVDRFVERFRAALADRLRPGRDHGLLLSGGSDSRLLTALGRVERVYGFDDGSREVAVASRVAARAGLRFARLPAGSDRYRTLLSDIAPHANFVGWFNEGRTLGVADRLREEVDALVSGLYADVLFKGWATPTHRPFPGLSIPVPIERRVENREAYLDWQTPRSVPFAEPVLSRTLAGEVVPTGEGVEDHGVAYPSASALARFGFWFPLTNETSFDRYADEQVLPTVYPFLDRRLVDLSLELPRSHGLRYDVVGRALSRLAPDLAAIPHDRTGIAVSRPRWLHRLGAVGSALRSPGDGNAARLRGQEWVGPYLRANEATIRALPGIDYGRVLETHREHAAGGAHTGALCGLLTLLEMPMTRTVAGTGPDTETTPKGV
;
A
#
# COMPACT_ATOMS: atom_id res chain seq x y z
N LEU A 1 -6.92 -4.50 20.53
CA LEU A 1 -5.74 -4.95 21.30
C LEU A 1 -4.49 -4.43 20.59
N PRO A 2 -3.47 -3.94 21.32
CA PRO A 2 -2.24 -3.48 20.70
C PRO A 2 -1.53 -4.60 19.90
N PRO A 3 -0.88 -4.27 18.78
CA PRO A 3 -0.12 -5.26 18.00
C PRO A 3 1.01 -5.86 18.83
N ALA A 4 1.31 -7.14 18.59
CA ALA A 4 2.39 -7.87 19.24
C ALA A 4 2.39 -7.74 20.78
N SER A 5 1.20 -7.85 21.37
CA SER A 5 0.99 -7.81 22.81
C SER A 5 0.24 -9.06 23.30
N VAL A 6 0.46 -9.41 24.57
CA VAL A 6 -0.40 -10.31 25.33
C VAL A 6 -1.31 -9.42 26.17
N THR A 7 -2.63 -9.54 25.98
CA THR A 7 -3.61 -8.81 26.79
C THR A 7 -4.33 -9.78 27.71
N THR A 8 -4.28 -9.52 29.01
CA THR A 8 -4.96 -10.27 30.06
C THR A 8 -6.16 -9.45 30.52
N ILE A 9 -7.34 -10.08 30.51
CA ILE A 9 -8.58 -9.48 31.01
C ILE A 9 -8.96 -10.21 32.29
N GLY A 10 -9.00 -9.50 33.40
CA GLY A 10 -9.34 -10.03 34.72
C GLY A 10 -10.34 -9.15 35.46
N PRO A 11 -10.78 -9.57 36.65
CA PRO A 11 -11.72 -8.79 37.47
C PRO A 11 -11.16 -7.42 37.90
N GLU A 12 -9.84 -7.27 37.94
CA GLU A 12 -9.17 -6.01 38.29
C GLU A 12 -8.92 -5.07 37.09
N GLY A 13 -9.26 -5.51 35.87
CA GLY A 13 -9.15 -4.69 34.67
C GLY A 13 -8.45 -5.40 33.51
N VAL A 14 -7.89 -4.58 32.62
CA VAL A 14 -7.23 -5.03 31.38
C VAL A 14 -5.75 -4.66 31.46
N GLU A 15 -4.87 -5.65 31.44
CA GLU A 15 -3.42 -5.46 31.37
C GLU A 15 -2.91 -5.89 29.98
N SER A 16 -1.99 -5.12 29.39
CA SER A 16 -1.38 -5.46 28.10
C SER A 16 0.13 -5.36 28.16
N ARG A 17 0.83 -6.43 27.76
CA ARG A 17 2.30 -6.48 27.66
C ARG A 17 2.72 -6.70 26.22
N ARG A 18 3.44 -5.73 25.65
CA ARG A 18 4.05 -5.86 24.31
C ARG A 18 5.26 -6.81 24.39
N TYR A 19 5.32 -7.80 23.49
CA TYR A 19 6.43 -8.77 23.42
C TYR A 19 7.37 -8.53 22.24
N ARG A 20 6.97 -7.70 21.27
CA ARG A 20 7.83 -7.32 20.13
C ARG A 20 7.47 -5.93 19.62
N GLU A 21 8.50 -5.19 19.23
CA GLU A 21 8.37 -4.02 18.37
C GLU A 21 9.52 -3.96 17.35
N PRO A 22 9.35 -3.28 16.20
CA PRO A 22 10.43 -3.07 15.26
C PRO A 22 11.51 -2.16 15.86
N THR A 23 12.73 -2.69 16.03
CA THR A 23 13.89 -1.89 16.45
C THR A 23 14.88 -1.79 15.31
N TYR A 24 15.23 -0.57 14.89
CA TYR A 24 16.24 -0.39 13.85
C TYR A 24 17.65 -0.65 14.41
N ARG A 25 18.36 -1.63 13.85
CA ARG A 25 19.73 -1.99 14.25
C ARG A 25 20.58 -2.22 13.01
N PRO A 26 21.00 -1.15 12.31
CA PRO A 26 21.74 -1.29 11.06
C PRO A 26 23.02 -2.09 11.29
N ALA A 27 23.24 -3.09 10.45
CA ALA A 27 24.49 -3.84 10.42
C ALA A 27 25.43 -3.22 9.38
N ASP A 28 26.68 -2.98 9.77
CA ASP A 28 27.73 -2.57 8.84
C ASP A 28 28.19 -3.78 8.03
N ARG A 29 27.57 -3.96 6.86
CA ARG A 29 27.86 -5.06 5.93
C ARG A 29 27.73 -4.56 4.50
N PRO A 30 28.52 -5.12 3.56
CA PRO A 30 28.37 -4.78 2.16
C PRO A 30 27.00 -5.23 1.62
N ILE A 31 26.47 -4.50 0.64
CA ILE A 31 25.18 -4.82 -0.02
C ILE A 31 25.08 -6.27 -0.51
N GLY A 32 26.19 -6.87 -0.97
CA GLY A 32 26.22 -8.25 -1.42
C GLY A 32 25.79 -9.25 -0.33
N ALA A 33 26.29 -9.07 0.89
CA ALA A 33 25.95 -9.92 2.03
C ALA A 33 24.47 -9.80 2.43
N PHE A 34 23.87 -8.62 2.26
CA PHE A 34 22.42 -8.43 2.44
C PHE A 34 21.62 -9.17 1.37
N VAL A 35 22.07 -9.15 0.11
CA VAL A 35 21.41 -9.89 -0.98
C VAL A 35 21.50 -11.40 -0.74
N ASP A 36 22.64 -11.92 -0.28
CA ASP A 36 22.81 -13.34 0.04
C ASP A 36 21.85 -13.79 1.14
N ARG A 37 21.83 -13.07 2.27
CA ARG A 37 20.92 -13.34 3.39
C ARG A 37 19.45 -13.17 3.00
N PHE A 38 19.15 -12.21 2.14
CA PHE A 38 17.80 -12.02 1.61
C PHE A 38 17.37 -13.25 0.81
N VAL A 39 18.18 -13.74 -0.13
CA VAL A 39 17.86 -14.93 -0.95
C VAL A 39 17.63 -16.15 -0.08
N GLU A 40 18.51 -16.40 0.90
CA GLU A 40 18.38 -17.51 1.84
C GLU A 40 17.06 -17.43 2.62
N ARG A 41 16.81 -16.30 3.28
CA ARG A 41 15.60 -16.09 4.10
C ARG A 41 14.32 -16.09 3.29
N PHE A 42 14.35 -15.55 2.07
CA PHE A 42 13.21 -15.51 1.18
C PHE A 42 12.82 -16.91 0.69
N ARG A 43 13.81 -17.73 0.30
CA ARG A 43 13.57 -19.14 -0.05
C ARG A 43 12.96 -19.92 1.11
N ALA A 44 13.49 -19.74 2.33
CA ALA A 44 12.94 -20.37 3.52
C ALA A 44 11.51 -19.88 3.82
N ALA A 45 11.24 -18.57 3.67
CA ALA A 45 9.91 -18.00 3.84
C ALA A 45 8.87 -18.55 2.85
N LEU A 46 9.28 -18.80 1.60
CA LEU A 46 8.44 -19.44 0.59
C LEU A 46 8.20 -20.93 0.92
N ALA A 47 9.25 -21.67 1.26
CA ALA A 47 9.14 -23.09 1.60
C ALA A 47 8.18 -23.33 2.78
N ASP A 48 8.20 -22.46 3.78
CA ASP A 48 7.33 -22.58 4.97
C ASP A 48 5.86 -22.23 4.68
N ARG A 49 5.59 -21.37 3.67
CA ARG A 49 4.25 -20.81 3.42
C ARG A 49 3.54 -21.36 2.20
N LEU A 50 4.28 -21.77 1.17
CA LEU A 50 3.73 -22.42 -0.01
C LEU A 50 3.59 -23.91 0.30
N ARG A 51 2.44 -24.27 0.88
CA ARG A 51 2.17 -25.64 1.34
C ARG A 51 2.07 -26.60 0.16
N PRO A 52 2.72 -27.79 0.22
CA PRO A 52 2.46 -28.85 -0.74
C PRO A 52 0.96 -29.23 -0.73
N GLY A 53 0.38 -29.50 -1.90
CA GLY A 53 -1.01 -29.95 -2.04
C GLY A 53 -2.06 -28.83 -1.99
N ARG A 54 -1.67 -27.57 -2.20
CA ARG A 54 -2.58 -26.45 -2.46
C ARG A 54 -2.22 -25.76 -3.75
N ASP A 55 -3.24 -25.40 -4.52
CA ASP A 55 -3.06 -24.67 -5.77
C ASP A 55 -2.85 -23.19 -5.45
N HIS A 56 -1.64 -22.70 -5.67
CA HIS A 56 -1.29 -21.30 -5.39
C HIS A 56 -1.35 -20.45 -6.67
N GLY A 57 -2.07 -19.33 -6.59
CA GLY A 57 -2.12 -18.29 -7.60
C GLY A 57 -1.23 -17.11 -7.28
N LEU A 58 -0.33 -16.71 -8.18
CA LEU A 58 0.51 -15.53 -7.99
C LEU A 58 -0.10 -14.29 -8.66
N LEU A 59 -0.31 -13.22 -7.88
CA LEU A 59 -0.62 -11.90 -8.40
C LEU A 59 0.64 -11.29 -9.05
N LEU A 60 0.68 -11.35 -10.38
CA LEU A 60 1.85 -11.00 -11.19
C LEU A 60 1.74 -9.58 -11.75
N SER A 61 2.65 -8.73 -11.29
CA SER A 61 2.88 -7.38 -11.82
C SER A 61 4.05 -7.36 -12.83
N GLY A 62 4.22 -6.20 -13.47
CA GLY A 62 5.42 -5.89 -14.26
C GLY A 62 6.69 -5.65 -13.44
N GLY A 63 6.60 -5.55 -12.10
CA GLY A 63 7.71 -5.21 -11.21
C GLY A 63 8.67 -6.35 -10.89
N SER A 64 9.77 -6.03 -10.18
CA SER A 64 10.79 -7.01 -9.74
C SER A 64 10.28 -8.03 -8.73
N ASP A 65 9.26 -7.67 -7.96
CA ASP A 65 8.92 -8.37 -6.72
C ASP A 65 8.11 -9.62 -7.00
N SER A 66 7.07 -9.48 -7.82
CA SER A 66 6.33 -10.61 -8.36
C SER A 66 7.17 -11.46 -9.32
N ARG A 67 8.13 -10.88 -10.05
CA ARG A 67 9.09 -11.66 -10.87
C ARG A 67 10.00 -12.55 -10.02
N LEU A 68 10.42 -12.08 -8.84
CA LEU A 68 11.18 -12.90 -7.91
C LEU A 68 10.34 -14.08 -7.39
N LEU A 69 9.05 -13.84 -7.13
CA LEU A 69 8.10 -14.91 -6.81
C LEU A 69 7.90 -15.87 -7.99
N THR A 70 7.85 -15.38 -9.22
CA THR A 70 7.85 -16.24 -10.41
C THR A 70 9.11 -17.10 -10.52
N ALA A 71 10.27 -16.55 -10.16
CA ALA A 71 11.55 -17.26 -10.25
C ALA A 71 11.72 -18.38 -9.20
N LEU A 72 11.11 -18.21 -8.02
CA LEU A 72 11.35 -19.07 -6.85
C LEU A 72 10.10 -19.82 -6.37
N GLY A 73 8.91 -19.34 -6.72
CA GLY A 73 7.63 -19.87 -6.29
C GLY A 73 7.26 -21.11 -7.09
N ARG A 74 6.61 -22.05 -6.41
CA ARG A 74 5.87 -23.15 -7.02
C ARG A 74 4.42 -22.70 -7.05
N VAL A 75 4.01 -22.11 -8.17
CA VAL A 75 2.68 -21.56 -8.37
C VAL A 75 2.09 -22.09 -9.65
N GLU A 76 0.81 -22.42 -9.60
CA GLU A 76 0.12 -23.17 -10.66
C GLU A 76 -0.41 -22.21 -11.72
N ARG A 77 -0.61 -20.96 -11.33
CA ARG A 77 -1.11 -19.91 -12.19
C ARG A 77 -0.57 -18.55 -11.79
N VAL A 78 -0.47 -17.67 -12.77
CA VAL A 78 -0.13 -16.27 -12.56
C VAL A 78 -1.21 -15.37 -13.14
N TYR A 79 -1.55 -14.33 -12.39
CA TYR A 79 -2.67 -13.45 -12.66
C TYR A 79 -2.18 -12.02 -12.89
N GLY A 80 -2.52 -11.42 -14.03
CA GLY A 80 -2.23 -10.01 -14.30
C GLY A 80 -3.50 -9.20 -14.48
N PHE A 81 -3.65 -8.11 -13.74
CA PHE A 81 -4.76 -7.18 -13.89
C PHE A 81 -4.56 -6.32 -15.14
N ASP A 82 -5.47 -6.45 -16.10
CA ASP A 82 -5.52 -5.61 -17.28
C ASP A 82 -6.28 -4.33 -16.98
N ASP A 83 -5.54 -3.27 -16.77
CA ASP A 83 -6.06 -1.96 -16.43
C ASP A 83 -5.75 -0.92 -17.52
N GLY A 84 -5.53 -1.42 -18.75
CA GLY A 84 -5.15 -0.63 -19.93
C GLY A 84 -3.69 -0.15 -19.91
N SER A 85 -2.93 -0.45 -18.85
CA SER A 85 -1.52 -0.08 -18.77
C SER A 85 -0.62 -1.09 -19.50
N ARG A 86 0.65 -0.71 -19.69
CA ARG A 86 1.69 -1.61 -20.18
C ARG A 86 2.03 -2.73 -19.19
N GLU A 87 1.60 -2.62 -17.94
CA GLU A 87 1.97 -3.55 -16.86
C GLU A 87 1.54 -4.97 -17.17
N VAL A 88 0.29 -5.18 -17.60
CA VAL A 88 -0.23 -6.51 -17.93
C VAL A 88 0.49 -7.15 -19.10
N ALA A 89 0.97 -6.34 -20.06
CA ALA A 89 1.77 -6.84 -21.18
C ALA A 89 3.16 -7.28 -20.73
N VAL A 90 3.78 -6.55 -19.79
CA VAL A 90 5.05 -6.98 -19.18
C VAL A 90 4.86 -8.23 -18.33
N ALA A 91 3.81 -8.31 -17.51
CA ALA A 91 3.46 -9.48 -16.72
C ALA A 91 3.25 -10.73 -17.59
N SER A 92 2.50 -10.60 -18.69
CA SER A 92 2.32 -11.67 -19.67
C SER A 92 3.65 -12.17 -20.25
N ARG A 93 4.56 -11.24 -20.60
CA ARG A 93 5.91 -11.59 -21.09
C ARG A 93 6.74 -12.32 -20.03
N VAL A 94 6.66 -11.91 -18.76
CA VAL A 94 7.33 -12.60 -17.64
C VAL A 94 6.80 -14.02 -17.50
N ALA A 95 5.47 -14.19 -17.49
CA ALA A 95 4.83 -15.49 -17.39
C ALA A 95 5.24 -16.42 -18.55
N ALA A 96 5.20 -15.90 -19.79
CA ALA A 96 5.62 -16.64 -20.97
C ALA A 96 7.09 -17.07 -20.90
N ARG A 97 7.98 -16.18 -20.44
CA ARG A 97 9.41 -16.51 -20.26
C ARG A 97 9.64 -17.56 -19.17
N ALA A 98 8.80 -17.59 -18.15
CA ALA A 98 8.84 -18.57 -17.07
C ALA A 98 8.07 -19.88 -17.38
N GLY A 99 7.40 -19.98 -18.52
CA GLY A 99 6.59 -21.15 -18.87
C GLY A 99 5.32 -21.31 -18.02
N LEU A 100 4.79 -20.23 -17.44
CA LEU A 100 3.64 -20.27 -16.54
C LEU A 100 2.33 -19.92 -17.26
N ARG A 101 1.23 -20.53 -16.79
CA ARG A 101 -0.13 -20.22 -17.27
C ARG A 101 -0.56 -18.83 -16.81
N PHE A 102 -0.61 -17.89 -17.75
CA PHE A 102 -1.02 -16.51 -17.50
C PHE A 102 -2.53 -16.31 -17.69
N ALA A 103 -3.19 -15.85 -16.64
CA ALA A 103 -4.57 -15.43 -16.66
C ALA A 103 -4.64 -13.90 -16.61
N ARG A 104 -5.15 -13.31 -17.69
CA ARG A 104 -5.48 -11.89 -17.73
C ARG A 104 -6.82 -11.68 -17.00
N LEU A 105 -6.80 -10.81 -15.99
CA LEU A 105 -7.98 -10.42 -15.23
C LEU A 105 -8.47 -9.06 -15.75
N PRO A 106 -9.70 -8.96 -16.29
CA PRO A 106 -10.18 -7.73 -16.90
C PRO A 106 -10.42 -6.64 -15.84
N ALA A 107 -10.10 -5.38 -16.17
CA ALA A 107 -10.72 -4.23 -15.53
C ALA A 107 -11.96 -3.85 -16.36
N GLY A 108 -13.16 -4.19 -15.87
CA GLY A 108 -14.39 -3.67 -16.46
C GLY A 108 -14.44 -2.14 -16.41
N SER A 109 -15.13 -1.50 -17.36
CA SER A 109 -15.32 -0.04 -17.38
C SER A 109 -16.00 0.50 -16.12
N ASP A 110 -16.96 -0.27 -15.56
CA ASP A 110 -17.68 0.07 -14.34
C ASP A 110 -16.99 -0.38 -13.05
N ARG A 111 -15.79 -0.98 -13.17
CA ARG A 111 -15.08 -1.59 -12.04
C ARG A 111 -14.98 -0.67 -10.83
N TYR A 112 -14.65 0.60 -11.04
CA TYR A 112 -14.45 1.53 -9.93
C TYR A 112 -15.76 1.81 -9.18
N ARG A 113 -16.88 1.86 -9.89
CA ARG A 113 -18.20 2.02 -9.29
C ARG A 113 -18.61 0.77 -8.52
N THR A 114 -18.42 -0.41 -9.11
CA THR A 114 -18.71 -1.69 -8.44
C THR A 114 -17.85 -1.88 -7.21
N LEU A 115 -16.53 -1.65 -7.31
CA LEU A 115 -15.60 -1.74 -6.18
C LEU A 115 -15.95 -0.77 -5.05
N LEU A 116 -16.43 0.43 -5.38
CA LEU A 116 -16.85 1.39 -4.37
C LEU A 116 -18.00 0.85 -3.51
N SER A 117 -18.98 0.17 -4.11
CA SER A 117 -20.05 -0.50 -3.35
C SER A 117 -19.56 -1.74 -2.60
N ASP A 118 -18.73 -2.56 -3.27
CA ASP A 118 -18.24 -3.83 -2.71
C ASP A 118 -17.28 -3.62 -1.54
N ILE A 119 -16.60 -2.46 -1.46
CA ILE A 119 -15.67 -2.21 -0.38
C ILE A 119 -16.37 -1.91 0.95
N ALA A 120 -17.60 -1.37 0.94
CA ALA A 120 -18.30 -0.93 2.14
C ALA A 120 -18.34 -1.96 3.29
N PRO A 121 -18.64 -3.26 3.05
CA PRO A 121 -18.60 -4.27 4.11
C PRO A 121 -17.20 -4.66 4.59
N HIS A 122 -16.15 -4.28 3.86
CA HIS A 122 -14.77 -4.74 4.07
C HIS A 122 -13.81 -3.62 4.52
N ALA A 123 -14.06 -2.37 4.13
CA ALA A 123 -13.24 -1.23 4.48
C ALA A 123 -13.66 -0.65 5.83
N ASN A 124 -12.98 -1.10 6.88
CA ASN A 124 -13.02 -0.48 8.20
C ASN A 124 -12.09 0.76 8.25
N PHE A 125 -12.36 1.79 7.44
CA PHE A 125 -11.51 2.99 7.29
C PHE A 125 -10.12 2.74 6.70
N VAL A 126 -9.91 1.59 6.05
CA VAL A 126 -8.61 1.25 5.51
C VAL A 126 -8.58 1.40 3.99
N GLY A 127 -7.63 2.21 3.53
CA GLY A 127 -7.22 2.38 2.15
C GLY A 127 -8.28 2.90 1.17
N TRP A 128 -7.96 2.81 -0.11
CA TRP A 128 -8.77 3.39 -1.18
C TRP A 128 -9.52 2.29 -1.96
N PHE A 129 -10.78 2.54 -2.31
CA PHE A 129 -11.61 1.54 -3.01
C PHE A 129 -11.00 1.01 -4.32
N ASN A 130 -10.25 1.86 -5.02
CA ASN A 130 -9.64 1.52 -6.31
C ASN A 130 -8.43 0.58 -6.19
N GLU A 131 -7.96 0.29 -4.98
CA GLU A 131 -6.92 -0.69 -4.68
C GLU A 131 -7.48 -2.10 -4.43
N GLY A 132 -8.81 -2.25 -4.23
CA GLY A 132 -9.46 -3.54 -3.98
C GLY A 132 -9.56 -4.46 -5.20
N ARG A 133 -8.45 -4.67 -5.92
CA ARG A 133 -8.45 -5.19 -7.28
C ARG A 133 -8.97 -6.62 -7.41
N THR A 134 -8.72 -7.46 -6.40
CA THR A 134 -9.14 -8.86 -6.33
C THR A 134 -10.64 -9.03 -6.05
N LEU A 135 -11.29 -8.09 -5.35
CA LEU A 135 -12.73 -8.16 -5.07
C LEU A 135 -13.57 -8.24 -6.36
N GLY A 136 -13.22 -7.43 -7.37
CA GLY A 136 -13.94 -7.42 -8.65
C GLY A 136 -13.80 -8.69 -9.51
N VAL A 137 -12.99 -9.67 -9.07
CA VAL A 137 -12.77 -10.95 -9.75
C VAL A 137 -12.75 -12.13 -8.76
N ALA A 138 -13.37 -11.94 -7.60
CA ALA A 138 -13.26 -12.87 -6.47
C ALA A 138 -13.72 -14.29 -6.81
N ASP A 139 -14.88 -14.42 -7.47
CA ASP A 139 -15.47 -15.72 -7.82
C ASP A 139 -14.54 -16.53 -8.72
N ARG A 140 -14.00 -15.88 -9.76
CA ARG A 140 -13.02 -16.51 -10.65
C ARG A 140 -11.77 -16.96 -9.90
N LEU A 141 -11.25 -16.16 -8.95
CA LEU A 141 -10.07 -16.56 -8.18
C LEU A 141 -10.38 -17.78 -7.29
N ARG A 142 -11.53 -17.78 -6.63
CA ARG A 142 -11.99 -18.87 -5.74
C ARG A 142 -12.25 -20.19 -6.47
N GLU A 143 -12.70 -20.13 -7.72
CA GLU A 143 -12.87 -21.32 -8.57
C GLU A 143 -11.54 -21.90 -9.07
N GLU A 144 -10.50 -21.07 -9.12
CA GLU A 144 -9.29 -21.38 -9.86
C GLU A 144 -8.11 -21.81 -8.99
N VAL A 145 -8.00 -21.33 -7.74
CA VAL A 145 -6.87 -21.58 -6.82
C VAL A 145 -7.33 -21.57 -5.35
N ASP A 146 -6.58 -22.24 -4.47
CA ASP A 146 -6.87 -22.32 -3.03
C ASP A 146 -6.32 -21.13 -2.23
N ALA A 147 -5.26 -20.51 -2.73
CA ALA A 147 -4.54 -19.45 -2.04
C ALA A 147 -3.86 -18.50 -3.04
N LEU A 148 -3.73 -17.24 -2.64
CA LEU A 148 -2.99 -16.24 -3.41
C LEU A 148 -1.58 -16.03 -2.85
N VAL A 149 -0.68 -15.57 -3.71
CA VAL A 149 0.68 -15.14 -3.35
C VAL A 149 0.91 -13.76 -3.95
N SER A 150 1.42 -12.83 -3.15
CA SER A 150 1.64 -11.45 -3.58
C SER A 150 3.04 -10.94 -3.22
N GLY A 151 3.59 -10.10 -4.11
CA GLY A 151 4.88 -9.45 -3.93
C GLY A 151 4.84 -8.16 -3.10
N LEU A 152 3.68 -7.84 -2.50
CA LEU A 152 3.48 -6.64 -1.69
C LEU A 152 4.52 -6.54 -0.55
N TYR A 153 4.79 -5.31 -0.10
CA TYR A 153 5.78 -4.91 0.93
C TYR A 153 7.26 -4.97 0.55
N ALA A 154 7.62 -5.52 -0.60
CA ALA A 154 9.00 -5.48 -1.09
C ALA A 154 9.55 -4.04 -1.16
N ASP A 155 8.75 -3.11 -1.70
CA ASP A 155 9.11 -1.69 -1.81
C ASP A 155 9.30 -1.02 -0.44
N VAL A 156 8.39 -1.32 0.50
CA VAL A 156 8.38 -0.79 1.87
C VAL A 156 9.62 -1.25 2.62
N LEU A 157 9.90 -2.56 2.60
CA LEU A 157 10.94 -3.17 3.43
C LEU A 157 12.34 -3.10 2.81
N PHE A 158 12.48 -3.21 1.48
CA PHE A 158 13.79 -3.42 0.85
C PHE A 158 14.19 -2.36 -0.19
N LYS A 159 13.29 -1.45 -0.56
CA LYS A 159 13.58 -0.40 -1.54
C LYS A 159 13.37 1.01 -0.97
N GLY A 160 13.20 1.16 0.34
CA GLY A 160 13.18 2.48 0.99
C GLY A 160 12.02 3.36 0.56
N TRP A 161 10.89 2.79 0.11
CA TRP A 161 9.72 3.54 -0.34
C TRP A 161 9.12 4.39 0.79
N ALA A 162 9.06 3.85 2.01
CA ALA A 162 8.57 4.56 3.20
C ALA A 162 9.62 5.48 3.84
N THR A 163 10.87 5.51 3.33
CA THR A 163 11.92 6.34 3.92
C THR A 163 11.77 7.79 3.46
N PRO A 164 11.67 8.76 4.38
CA PRO A 164 11.65 10.18 4.01
C PRO A 164 12.90 10.55 3.22
N THR A 165 12.74 11.22 2.09
CA THR A 165 13.86 11.66 1.24
C THR A 165 13.76 13.14 0.93
N HIS A 166 14.90 13.80 0.74
CA HIS A 166 14.93 15.18 0.27
C HIS A 166 14.36 15.30 -1.16
N ARG A 167 13.66 16.42 -1.40
CA ARG A 167 13.17 16.84 -2.73
C ARG A 167 13.77 18.21 -3.03
N PRO A 168 14.93 18.27 -3.71
CA PRO A 168 15.65 19.53 -3.86
C PRO A 168 15.01 20.50 -4.86
N PHE A 169 14.08 20.03 -5.71
CA PHE A 169 13.47 20.85 -6.77
C PHE A 169 11.95 20.99 -6.55
N PRO A 170 11.45 22.22 -6.32
CA PRO A 170 10.01 22.49 -6.34
C PRO A 170 9.39 22.08 -7.69
N GLY A 171 8.27 21.38 -7.67
CA GLY A 171 7.55 20.94 -8.88
C GLY A 171 8.08 19.66 -9.56
N LEU A 172 9.29 19.20 -9.24
CA LEU A 172 9.83 17.92 -9.69
C LEU A 172 9.81 16.91 -8.53
N SER A 173 8.91 15.93 -8.60
CA SER A 173 8.80 14.87 -7.60
C SER A 173 9.90 13.80 -7.75
N ILE A 174 11.17 14.22 -7.84
CA ILE A 174 12.33 13.33 -7.91
C ILE A 174 12.98 13.25 -6.53
N PRO A 175 12.72 12.20 -5.75
CA PRO A 175 13.43 12.00 -4.50
C PRO A 175 14.90 11.69 -4.79
N VAL A 176 15.81 12.46 -4.21
CA VAL A 176 17.23 12.09 -4.19
C VAL A 176 17.44 10.94 -3.20
N PRO A 177 18.43 10.04 -3.42
CA PRO A 177 18.76 8.96 -2.47
C PRO A 177 19.45 9.47 -1.19
N ILE A 178 18.95 10.56 -0.63
CA ILE A 178 19.42 11.18 0.59
C ILE A 178 18.22 11.21 1.51
N GLU A 179 18.35 10.51 2.64
CA GLU A 179 17.33 10.50 3.66
C GLU A 179 17.12 11.91 4.22
N ARG A 180 15.84 12.29 4.35
CA ARG A 180 15.43 13.42 5.18
C ARG A 180 15.32 12.91 6.62
N ARG A 181 16.14 13.45 7.53
CA ARG A 181 16.06 13.06 8.94
C ARG A 181 14.78 13.63 9.58
N VAL A 182 14.10 12.78 10.33
CA VAL A 182 12.97 13.14 11.18
C VAL A 182 13.38 12.82 12.61
N GLU A 183 13.68 13.86 13.38
CA GLU A 183 14.27 13.74 14.73
C GLU A 183 13.26 14.08 15.84
N ASN A 184 12.23 14.88 15.53
CA ASN A 184 11.19 15.31 16.47
C ASN A 184 9.80 15.27 15.84
N ARG A 185 8.78 15.52 16.67
CA ARG A 185 7.37 15.52 16.30
C ARG A 185 7.07 16.54 15.22
N GLU A 186 7.62 17.75 15.33
CA GLU A 186 7.36 18.85 14.40
C GLU A 186 7.88 18.50 13.00
N ALA A 187 9.06 17.90 12.91
CA ALA A 187 9.62 17.40 11.65
C ALA A 187 8.81 16.24 11.06
N TYR A 188 8.19 15.40 11.91
CA TYR A 188 7.29 14.34 11.46
C TYR A 188 5.99 14.91 10.90
N LEU A 189 5.36 15.85 11.62
CA LEU A 189 4.14 16.52 11.18
C LEU A 189 4.37 17.25 9.86
N ASP A 190 5.43 18.06 9.74
CA ASP A 190 5.80 18.74 8.48
C ASP A 190 6.06 17.75 7.33
N TRP A 191 6.57 16.56 7.61
CA TRP A 191 6.74 15.53 6.60
C TRP A 191 5.41 14.91 6.14
N GLN A 192 4.40 14.85 7.01
CA GLN A 192 3.06 14.33 6.70
C GLN A 192 2.14 15.39 6.05
N THR A 193 2.31 16.67 6.38
CA THR A 193 1.50 17.80 5.88
C THR A 193 1.37 17.91 4.34
N PRO A 194 2.35 17.51 3.49
CA PRO A 194 2.20 17.57 2.04
C PRO A 194 1.14 16.64 1.42
N ARG A 195 0.41 15.86 2.22
CA ARG A 195 -0.77 15.09 1.79
C ARG A 195 -2.03 15.96 1.92
N SER A 196 -2.09 17.06 1.16
CA SER A 196 -3.23 17.98 1.28
C SER A 196 -4.54 17.27 0.94
N VAL A 197 -5.52 17.48 1.81
CA VAL A 197 -6.91 17.14 1.55
C VAL A 197 -7.62 18.48 1.52
N PRO A 198 -7.68 19.17 0.36
CA PRO A 198 -8.00 20.60 0.31
C PRO A 198 -9.33 20.96 0.97
N PHE A 199 -10.28 20.02 0.93
CA PHE A 199 -11.61 20.17 1.53
C PHE A 199 -11.67 19.84 3.03
N ALA A 200 -10.58 19.38 3.65
CA ALA A 200 -10.51 19.00 5.08
C ALA A 200 -9.28 19.55 5.81
N GLU A 201 -8.42 20.34 5.16
CA GLU A 201 -7.10 20.76 5.64
C GLU A 201 -7.07 21.30 7.09
N PRO A 202 -8.01 22.20 7.51
CA PRO A 202 -7.98 22.77 8.86
C PRO A 202 -8.31 21.76 9.96
N VAL A 203 -9.13 20.75 9.66
CA VAL A 203 -9.45 19.68 10.63
C VAL A 203 -8.37 18.62 10.59
N LEU A 204 -7.95 18.19 9.40
CA LEU A 204 -6.90 17.18 9.23
C LEU A 204 -5.60 17.58 9.95
N SER A 205 -5.15 18.83 9.78
CA SER A 205 -3.94 19.32 10.43
C SER A 205 -4.04 19.32 11.95
N ARG A 206 -5.22 19.69 12.49
CA ARG A 206 -5.47 19.69 13.94
C ARG A 206 -5.58 18.27 14.49
N THR A 207 -6.29 17.38 13.80
CA THR A 207 -6.42 15.97 14.17
C THR A 207 -5.05 15.30 14.15
N LEU A 208 -4.29 15.39 13.06
CA LEU A 208 -2.93 14.81 12.99
C LEU A 208 -2.01 15.33 14.11
N ALA A 209 -2.09 16.62 14.43
CA ALA A 209 -1.31 17.18 15.53
C ALA A 209 -1.78 16.67 16.91
N GLY A 210 -3.08 16.42 17.08
CA GLY A 210 -3.66 15.89 18.32
C GLY A 210 -3.39 14.41 18.54
N GLU A 211 -3.33 13.61 17.46
CA GLU A 211 -3.11 12.16 17.54
C GLU A 211 -1.64 11.78 17.76
N VAL A 212 -0.70 12.66 17.38
CA VAL A 212 0.74 12.45 17.61
C VAL A 212 1.14 13.11 18.93
N VAL A 213 1.15 12.31 20.00
CA VAL A 213 1.33 12.78 21.39
C VAL A 213 2.75 12.45 21.87
N PRO A 214 3.56 13.45 22.29
CA PRO A 214 4.82 13.18 22.99
C PRO A 214 4.58 12.45 24.31
N THR A 215 5.39 11.43 24.59
CA THR A 215 5.38 10.73 25.88
C THR A 215 6.74 10.87 26.57
N GLY A 216 6.82 10.52 27.86
CA GLY A 216 8.11 10.54 28.59
C GLY A 216 9.17 9.59 27.99
N GLU A 217 8.75 8.61 27.20
CA GLU A 217 9.60 7.55 26.64
C GLU A 217 9.67 7.58 25.10
N GLY A 218 8.98 8.52 24.43
CA GLY A 218 8.93 8.58 22.98
C GLY A 218 7.73 9.37 22.43
N VAL A 219 7.01 8.77 21.49
CA VAL A 219 5.84 9.37 20.82
C VAL A 219 4.76 8.30 20.67
N GLU A 220 3.52 8.66 20.94
CA GLU A 220 2.34 7.87 20.63
C GLU A 220 1.66 8.42 19.38
N ASP A 221 1.23 7.53 18.48
CA ASP A 221 0.46 7.86 17.28
C ASP A 221 -0.70 6.88 17.15
N HIS A 222 -1.95 7.38 17.18
CA HIS A 222 -3.18 6.58 17.10
C HIS A 222 -3.20 5.38 18.09
N GLY A 223 -2.78 5.62 19.34
CA GLY A 223 -2.74 4.59 20.40
C GLY A 223 -1.58 3.59 20.29
N VAL A 224 -0.60 3.84 19.41
CA VAL A 224 0.59 3.02 19.26
C VAL A 224 1.82 3.80 19.74
N ALA A 225 2.45 3.32 20.80
CA ALA A 225 3.72 3.89 21.28
C ALA A 225 4.92 3.52 20.38
N TYR A 226 5.76 4.50 20.09
CA TYR A 226 7.04 4.41 19.41
C TYR A 226 8.15 5.03 20.27
N PRO A 227 9.38 4.50 20.25
CA PRO A 227 10.47 4.99 21.09
C PRO A 227 11.01 6.38 20.67
N SER A 228 10.64 6.89 19.48
CA SER A 228 11.00 8.24 19.03
C SER A 228 10.20 8.62 17.77
N ALA A 229 10.18 9.92 17.45
CA ALA A 229 9.66 10.42 16.17
C ALA A 229 10.40 9.80 14.96
N SER A 230 11.70 9.48 15.11
CA SER A 230 12.46 8.79 14.05
C SER A 230 12.00 7.35 13.82
N ALA A 231 11.61 6.65 14.89
CA ALA A 231 11.01 5.32 14.79
C ALA A 231 9.62 5.40 14.17
N LEU A 232 8.80 6.37 14.58
CA LEU A 232 7.48 6.62 13.97
C LEU A 232 7.60 6.93 12.47
N ALA A 233 8.47 7.86 12.06
CA ALA A 233 8.71 8.19 10.66
C ALA A 233 9.17 6.99 9.81
N ARG A 234 9.80 6.00 10.46
CA ARG A 234 10.36 4.83 9.79
C ARG A 234 9.37 3.67 9.69
N PHE A 235 8.62 3.44 10.75
CA PHE A 235 7.81 2.23 10.93
C PHE A 235 6.32 2.50 10.86
N GLY A 236 5.89 3.73 11.16
CA GLY A 236 4.49 4.10 11.29
C GLY A 236 3.66 3.85 10.04
N PHE A 237 4.27 3.68 8.86
CA PHE A 237 3.55 3.25 7.66
C PHE A 237 3.07 1.78 7.72
N TRP A 238 3.83 0.86 8.33
CA TRP A 238 3.55 -0.59 8.27
C TRP A 238 3.50 -1.27 9.63
N PHE A 239 3.82 -0.57 10.72
CA PHE A 239 3.70 -1.08 12.07
C PHE A 239 2.80 -0.16 12.91
N PRO A 240 1.65 -0.67 13.38
CA PRO A 240 1.03 -1.94 12.99
C PRO A 240 0.72 -2.00 11.49
N LEU A 241 0.53 -3.21 10.94
CA LEU A 241 0.14 -3.39 9.54
C LEU A 241 -1.22 -2.73 9.21
N THR A 242 -1.99 -2.36 10.25
CA THR A 242 -3.21 -1.58 10.11
C THR A 242 -2.99 -0.11 9.73
N ASN A 243 -1.78 0.41 9.89
CA ASN A 243 -1.44 1.76 9.45
C ASN A 243 -1.22 1.86 7.93
N GLU A 244 -1.07 0.73 7.26
CA GLU A 244 -0.87 0.72 5.82
C GLU A 244 -2.12 1.27 5.14
N THR A 245 -1.91 2.27 4.29
CA THR A 245 -2.99 2.94 3.56
C THR A 245 -3.42 2.17 2.32
N SER A 246 -2.83 1.01 2.01
CA SER A 246 -3.20 0.20 0.85
C SER A 246 -4.28 -0.80 1.22
N PHE A 247 -5.40 -0.76 0.50
CA PHE A 247 -6.47 -1.74 0.67
C PHE A 247 -6.21 -3.06 -0.09
N ASP A 248 -5.21 -3.12 -0.99
CA ASP A 248 -4.90 -4.34 -1.78
C ASP A 248 -4.76 -5.56 -0.85
N ARG A 249 -4.04 -5.44 0.28
CA ARG A 249 -3.85 -6.56 1.21
C ARG A 249 -5.18 -7.05 1.80
N TYR A 250 -5.98 -6.13 2.30
CA TYR A 250 -7.25 -6.48 2.93
C TYR A 250 -8.19 -7.10 1.91
N ALA A 251 -8.28 -6.53 0.71
CA ALA A 251 -9.07 -7.08 -0.39
C ALA A 251 -8.66 -8.52 -0.73
N ASP A 252 -7.37 -8.77 -0.92
CA ASP A 252 -6.86 -10.11 -1.23
C ASP A 252 -7.26 -11.14 -0.15
N GLU A 253 -7.11 -10.78 1.13
CA GLU A 253 -7.46 -11.62 2.28
C GLU A 253 -8.97 -11.87 2.43
N GLN A 254 -9.83 -10.96 1.94
CA GLN A 254 -11.28 -11.20 1.87
C GLN A 254 -11.68 -12.17 0.74
N VAL A 255 -10.83 -12.29 -0.29
CA VAL A 255 -11.09 -13.19 -1.42
C VAL A 255 -10.63 -14.61 -1.10
N LEU A 256 -9.35 -14.77 -0.74
CA LEU A 256 -8.71 -16.06 -0.47
C LEU A 256 -7.59 -15.90 0.58
N PRO A 257 -7.20 -17.00 1.28
CA PRO A 257 -5.97 -17.00 2.06
C PRO A 257 -4.79 -16.52 1.21
N THR A 258 -4.16 -15.43 1.62
CA THR A 258 -3.09 -14.79 0.83
C THR A 258 -1.76 -14.82 1.56
N VAL A 259 -0.73 -15.23 0.85
CA VAL A 259 0.65 -15.31 1.34
C VAL A 259 1.40 -14.06 0.90
N TYR A 260 1.95 -13.34 1.87
CA TYR A 260 2.87 -12.20 1.67
C TYR A 260 4.27 -12.58 2.18
N PRO A 261 5.14 -13.16 1.33
CA PRO A 261 6.43 -13.67 1.78
C PRO A 261 7.30 -12.59 2.42
N PHE A 262 7.24 -11.35 1.93
CA PHE A 262 7.99 -10.22 2.47
C PHE A 262 7.63 -9.86 3.92
N LEU A 263 6.45 -10.24 4.41
CA LEU A 263 6.05 -10.08 5.81
C LEU A 263 6.56 -11.21 6.73
N ASP A 264 7.36 -12.16 6.23
CA ASP A 264 8.03 -13.13 7.08
C ASP A 264 8.96 -12.43 8.08
N ARG A 265 8.91 -12.87 9.35
CA ARG A 265 9.71 -12.30 10.44
C ARG A 265 11.20 -12.21 10.09
N ARG A 266 11.79 -13.21 9.42
CA ARG A 266 13.22 -13.20 9.05
C ARG A 266 13.54 -12.08 8.05
N LEU A 267 12.60 -11.75 7.17
CA LEU A 267 12.75 -10.67 6.19
C LEU A 267 12.48 -9.31 6.81
N VAL A 268 11.47 -9.19 7.67
CA VAL A 268 11.26 -7.98 8.48
C VAL A 268 12.50 -7.69 9.34
N ASP A 269 13.04 -8.69 10.03
CA ASP A 269 14.25 -8.52 10.84
C ASP A 269 15.45 -8.15 9.95
N LEU A 270 15.56 -8.69 8.73
CA LEU A 270 16.60 -8.29 7.77
C LEU A 270 16.48 -6.83 7.33
N SER A 271 15.26 -6.34 7.09
CA SER A 271 15.04 -4.94 6.69
C SER A 271 15.37 -3.96 7.82
N LEU A 272 15.21 -4.40 9.08
CA LEU A 272 15.64 -3.66 10.27
C LEU A 272 17.16 -3.64 10.43
N GLU A 273 17.89 -4.58 9.82
CA GLU A 273 19.35 -4.57 9.77
C GLU A 273 19.91 -3.77 8.57
N LEU A 274 19.10 -3.47 7.56
CA LEU A 274 19.55 -2.82 6.33
C LEU A 274 19.88 -1.32 6.57
N PRO A 275 21.11 -0.85 6.28
CA PRO A 275 21.43 0.57 6.34
C PRO A 275 20.53 1.39 5.40
N ARG A 276 20.04 2.55 5.85
CA ARG A 276 19.14 3.40 5.06
C ARG A 276 19.75 3.81 3.72
N SER A 277 21.04 4.13 3.72
CA SER A 277 21.80 4.42 2.50
C SER A 277 21.75 3.28 1.48
N HIS A 278 21.76 2.03 1.95
CA HIS A 278 21.65 0.87 1.08
C HIS A 278 20.24 0.73 0.52
N GLY A 279 19.22 0.81 1.38
CA GLY A 279 17.81 0.75 1.00
C GLY A 279 17.37 1.88 0.07
N LEU A 280 18.08 3.02 0.03
CA LEU A 280 17.86 4.09 -0.94
C LEU A 280 18.70 3.93 -2.23
N ARG A 281 19.94 3.44 -2.15
CA ARG A 281 20.85 3.40 -3.31
C ARG A 281 20.72 2.13 -4.15
N TYR A 282 20.35 1.02 -3.53
CA TYR A 282 20.32 -0.29 -4.15
C TYR A 282 18.91 -0.86 -4.14
N ASP A 283 18.71 -1.86 -5.00
CA ASP A 283 17.50 -2.68 -5.02
C ASP A 283 17.91 -4.11 -4.64
N VAL A 284 17.67 -4.50 -3.40
CA VAL A 284 18.02 -5.84 -2.91
C VAL A 284 17.25 -6.92 -3.67
N VAL A 285 15.97 -6.65 -3.96
CA VAL A 285 15.07 -7.58 -4.63
C VAL A 285 15.45 -7.74 -6.10
N GLY A 286 15.70 -6.63 -6.81
CA GLY A 286 16.19 -6.64 -8.19
C GLY A 286 17.55 -7.32 -8.34
N ARG A 287 18.46 -7.12 -7.37
CA ARG A 287 19.76 -7.82 -7.33
C ARG A 287 19.63 -9.32 -7.08
N ALA A 288 18.73 -9.72 -6.17
CA ALA A 288 18.41 -11.12 -5.94
C ALA A 288 17.83 -11.76 -7.21
N LEU A 289 16.85 -11.12 -7.85
CA LEU A 289 16.27 -11.58 -9.12
C LEU A 289 17.34 -11.73 -10.21
N SER A 290 18.25 -10.76 -10.33
CA SER A 290 19.32 -10.79 -11.34
C SER A 290 20.27 -11.98 -11.16
N ARG A 291 20.51 -12.43 -9.93
CA ARG A 291 21.33 -13.60 -9.63
C ARG A 291 20.57 -14.91 -9.86
N LEU A 292 19.29 -14.94 -9.53
CA LEU A 292 18.48 -16.15 -9.51
C LEU A 292 17.83 -16.48 -10.84
N ALA A 293 17.37 -15.47 -11.58
CA ALA A 293 16.68 -15.60 -12.85
C ALA A 293 17.08 -14.43 -13.77
N PRO A 294 18.31 -14.44 -14.32
CA PRO A 294 18.82 -13.33 -15.14
C PRO A 294 17.93 -13.04 -16.35
N ASP A 295 17.30 -14.07 -16.92
CA ASP A 295 16.33 -13.95 -18.01
C ASP A 295 15.10 -13.11 -17.64
N LEU A 296 14.56 -13.28 -16.44
CA LEU A 296 13.41 -12.50 -15.95
C LEU A 296 13.84 -11.09 -15.55
N ALA A 297 15.07 -10.94 -15.06
CA ALA A 297 15.67 -9.65 -14.75
C ALA A 297 15.96 -8.81 -16.00
N ALA A 298 16.23 -9.44 -17.14
CA ALA A 298 16.49 -8.79 -18.41
C ALA A 298 15.23 -8.15 -19.03
N ILE A 299 14.04 -8.60 -18.66
CA ILE A 299 12.79 -8.00 -19.15
C ILE A 299 12.69 -6.55 -18.63
N PRO A 300 12.40 -5.55 -19.49
CA PRO A 300 12.19 -4.18 -19.06
C PRO A 300 11.09 -4.06 -17.99
N HIS A 301 11.31 -3.24 -16.97
CA HIS A 301 10.31 -2.88 -15.97
C HIS A 301 9.22 -2.02 -16.64
N ASP A 302 7.95 -2.31 -16.36
CA ASP A 302 6.75 -1.65 -16.91
C ASP A 302 6.82 -0.11 -16.81
N ARG A 303 7.13 0.44 -15.62
CA ARG A 303 7.22 1.87 -15.38
C ARG A 303 8.41 2.55 -16.07
N THR A 304 9.59 1.95 -16.03
CA THR A 304 10.83 2.65 -16.42
C THR A 304 11.30 2.30 -17.83
N GLY A 305 10.83 1.18 -18.40
CA GLY A 305 11.34 0.62 -19.65
C GLY A 305 12.78 0.11 -19.57
N ILE A 306 13.35 0.03 -18.37
CA ILE A 306 14.74 -0.39 -18.13
C ILE A 306 14.72 -1.79 -17.52
N ALA A 307 15.62 -2.67 -17.97
CA ALA A 307 15.76 -4.02 -17.41
C ALA A 307 16.09 -3.96 -15.91
N VAL A 308 15.44 -4.81 -15.10
CA VAL A 308 15.58 -4.85 -13.62
C VAL A 308 17.03 -5.11 -13.19
N SER A 309 17.82 -5.78 -14.02
CA SER A 309 19.25 -6.01 -13.78
C SER A 309 20.12 -4.76 -13.81
N ARG A 310 19.58 -3.62 -14.29
CA ARG A 310 20.34 -2.38 -14.38
C ARG A 310 20.41 -1.67 -13.02
N PRO A 311 21.47 -0.87 -12.79
CA PRO A 311 21.59 -0.08 -11.57
C PRO A 311 20.37 0.80 -11.28
N ARG A 312 20.00 0.88 -10.00
CA ARG A 312 18.82 1.62 -9.52
C ARG A 312 18.78 3.10 -9.93
N TRP A 313 19.93 3.75 -10.10
CA TRP A 313 19.98 5.15 -10.56
C TRP A 313 19.46 5.30 -12.00
N LEU A 314 19.64 4.30 -12.88
CA LEU A 314 19.05 4.31 -14.21
C LEU A 314 17.53 4.21 -14.13
N HIS A 315 17.00 3.34 -13.26
CA HIS A 315 15.55 3.25 -13.03
C HIS A 315 14.96 4.58 -12.53
N ARG A 316 15.69 5.33 -11.68
CA ARG A 316 15.26 6.69 -11.30
C ARG A 316 15.15 7.62 -12.50
N LEU A 317 16.17 7.67 -13.35
CA LEU A 317 16.14 8.48 -14.57
C LEU A 317 15.02 8.03 -15.52
N GLY A 318 14.83 6.73 -15.68
CA GLY A 318 13.73 6.16 -16.46
C GLY A 318 12.36 6.55 -15.91
N ALA A 319 12.18 6.55 -14.59
CA ALA A 319 10.94 6.99 -13.95
C ALA A 319 10.66 8.48 -14.19
N VAL A 320 11.69 9.33 -14.20
CA VAL A 320 11.57 10.75 -14.57
C VAL A 320 11.13 10.89 -16.01
N GLY A 321 11.84 10.23 -16.93
CA GLY A 321 11.49 10.27 -18.35
C GLY A 321 10.11 9.69 -18.64
N SER A 322 9.64 8.72 -17.86
CA SER A 322 8.27 8.20 -17.94
C SER A 322 7.25 9.23 -17.45
N ALA A 323 7.48 9.84 -16.29
CA ALA A 323 6.60 10.87 -15.73
C ALA A 323 6.43 12.08 -16.67
N LEU A 324 7.50 12.46 -17.39
CA LEU A 324 7.47 13.56 -18.37
C LEU A 324 6.73 13.19 -19.67
N ARG A 325 6.78 11.92 -20.10
CA ARG A 325 6.15 11.47 -21.35
C ARG A 325 4.67 11.13 -21.19
N SER A 326 4.28 10.72 -19.99
CA SER A 326 2.90 10.36 -19.66
C SER A 326 2.43 11.11 -18.40
N PRO A 327 2.33 12.46 -18.45
CA PRO A 327 1.78 13.23 -17.34
C PRO A 327 0.28 12.94 -17.19
N GLY A 328 -0.06 11.87 -16.49
CA GLY A 328 -1.46 11.46 -16.28
C GLY A 328 -1.71 9.96 -16.18
N ASP A 329 -0.82 9.10 -16.70
CA ASP A 329 -1.04 7.65 -16.66
C ASP A 329 -1.14 7.11 -15.21
N GLY A 330 -2.02 6.15 -14.98
CA GLY A 330 -2.24 5.48 -13.70
C GLY A 330 -3.56 5.83 -13.02
N ASN A 331 -3.64 5.67 -11.69
CA ASN A 331 -4.87 5.84 -10.91
C ASN A 331 -5.53 7.22 -11.10
N ALA A 332 -4.74 8.27 -11.35
CA ALA A 332 -5.25 9.61 -11.61
C ALA A 332 -6.05 9.70 -12.92
N ALA A 333 -5.50 9.30 -14.07
CA ALA A 333 -6.25 9.29 -15.32
C ALA A 333 -7.49 8.40 -15.25
N ARG A 334 -7.41 7.26 -14.56
CA ARG A 334 -8.55 6.35 -14.40
C ARG A 334 -9.70 6.98 -13.65
N LEU A 335 -9.42 7.64 -12.53
CA LEU A 335 -10.44 8.33 -11.76
C LEU A 335 -11.04 9.51 -12.55
N ARG A 336 -10.23 10.26 -13.31
CA ARG A 336 -10.72 11.32 -14.20
C ARG A 336 -11.68 10.79 -15.28
N GLY A 337 -11.45 9.58 -15.77
CA GLY A 337 -12.32 8.92 -16.75
C GLY A 337 -13.66 8.43 -16.18
N GLN A 338 -13.90 8.56 -14.87
CA GLN A 338 -15.14 8.11 -14.23
C GLN A 338 -16.20 9.21 -14.22
N GLU A 339 -17.08 9.21 -15.23
CA GLU A 339 -18.14 10.24 -15.36
C GLU A 339 -19.13 10.26 -14.18
N TRP A 340 -19.25 9.14 -13.46
CA TRP A 340 -20.17 9.01 -12.32
C TRP A 340 -19.71 9.76 -11.06
N VAL A 341 -18.43 10.12 -10.93
CA VAL A 341 -17.88 10.72 -9.69
C VAL A 341 -18.56 12.06 -9.38
N GLY A 342 -18.67 12.95 -10.37
CA GLY A 342 -19.31 14.26 -10.19
C GLY A 342 -20.78 14.16 -9.76
N PRO A 343 -21.64 13.41 -10.48
CA PRO A 343 -23.01 13.12 -10.06
C PRO A 343 -23.10 12.49 -8.67
N TYR A 344 -22.21 11.54 -8.34
CA TYR A 344 -22.19 10.88 -7.04
C TYR A 344 -21.90 11.84 -5.88
N LEU A 345 -20.93 12.75 -6.04
CA LEU A 345 -20.64 13.79 -5.05
C LEU A 345 -21.82 14.75 -4.85
N ARG A 346 -22.57 15.05 -5.93
CA ARG A 346 -23.79 15.87 -5.84
C ARG A 346 -24.93 15.15 -5.14
N ALA A 347 -25.13 13.87 -5.45
CA ALA A 347 -26.15 13.06 -4.79
C ALA A 347 -25.91 12.91 -3.27
N ASN A 348 -24.65 12.97 -2.83
CA ASN A 348 -24.24 12.88 -1.43
C ASN A 348 -24.02 14.23 -0.74
N GLU A 349 -24.53 15.34 -1.29
CA GLU A 349 -24.31 16.70 -0.72
C GLU A 349 -24.70 16.79 0.76
N ALA A 350 -25.89 16.31 1.12
CA ALA A 350 -26.39 16.38 2.50
C ALA A 350 -25.44 15.65 3.47
N THR A 351 -25.01 14.44 3.11
CA THR A 351 -24.05 13.64 3.89
C THR A 351 -22.71 14.37 4.01
N ILE A 352 -22.16 14.89 2.91
CA ILE A 352 -20.87 15.59 2.90
C ILE A 352 -20.93 16.83 3.80
N ARG A 353 -22.01 17.61 3.74
CA ARG A 353 -22.18 18.81 4.59
C ARG A 353 -22.35 18.48 6.07
N ALA A 354 -22.89 17.30 6.39
CA ALA A 354 -23.02 16.83 7.76
C ALA A 354 -21.68 16.32 8.35
N LEU A 355 -20.69 15.99 7.51
CA LEU A 355 -19.38 15.54 7.98
C LEU A 355 -18.60 16.69 8.64
N PRO A 356 -18.10 16.50 9.88
CA PRO A 356 -17.33 17.54 10.57
C PRO A 356 -16.07 17.94 9.80
N GLY A 357 -15.93 19.24 9.52
CA GLY A 357 -14.70 19.79 8.95
C GLY A 357 -14.51 19.65 7.46
N ILE A 358 -15.52 19.14 6.73
CA ILE A 358 -15.46 18.96 5.28
C ILE A 358 -16.21 20.10 4.59
N ASP A 359 -15.53 20.83 3.71
CA ASP A 359 -16.14 21.88 2.88
C ASP A 359 -16.63 21.30 1.55
N TYR A 360 -17.95 21.20 1.39
CA TYR A 360 -18.57 20.69 0.16
C TYR A 360 -18.23 21.51 -1.10
N GLY A 361 -18.12 22.84 -0.99
CA GLY A 361 -17.72 23.70 -2.11
C GLY A 361 -16.31 23.36 -2.59
N ARG A 362 -15.39 23.19 -1.64
CA ARG A 362 -14.01 22.76 -1.93
C ARG A 362 -13.93 21.32 -2.45
N VAL A 363 -14.83 20.41 -2.04
CA VAL A 363 -14.94 19.07 -2.65
C VAL A 363 -15.21 19.18 -4.15
N LEU A 364 -16.21 19.97 -4.55
CA LEU A 364 -16.56 20.13 -5.97
C LEU A 364 -15.49 20.85 -6.78
N GLU A 365 -14.77 21.79 -6.17
CA GLU A 365 -13.63 22.46 -6.79
C GLU A 365 -12.46 21.49 -6.96
N THR A 366 -12.10 20.73 -5.92
CA THR A 366 -11.05 19.70 -5.95
C THR A 366 -11.34 18.66 -7.06
N HIS A 367 -12.60 18.23 -7.20
CA HIS A 367 -13.02 17.34 -8.28
C HIS A 367 -12.82 17.99 -9.67
N ARG A 368 -13.20 19.26 -9.84
CA ARG A 368 -13.00 20.01 -11.10
C ARG A 368 -11.52 20.19 -11.43
N GLU A 369 -10.70 20.58 -10.46
CA GLU A 369 -9.25 20.69 -10.60
C GLU A 369 -8.62 19.35 -10.98
N HIS A 370 -9.06 18.26 -10.36
CA HIS A 370 -8.61 16.92 -10.71
C HIS A 370 -8.95 16.54 -12.14
N ALA A 371 -10.19 16.79 -12.57
CA ALA A 371 -10.64 16.57 -13.94
C ALA A 371 -9.84 17.40 -14.95
N ALA A 372 -9.43 18.62 -14.57
CA ALA A 372 -8.57 19.50 -15.37
C ALA A 372 -7.07 19.11 -15.35
N GLY A 373 -6.68 18.02 -14.68
CA GLY A 373 -5.29 17.54 -14.66
C GLY A 373 -4.60 17.62 -13.30
N GLY A 374 -5.25 18.17 -12.27
CA GLY A 374 -4.75 18.23 -10.89
C GLY A 374 -4.51 16.85 -10.28
N ALA A 375 -3.72 16.81 -9.20
CA ALA A 375 -3.28 15.58 -8.53
C ALA A 375 -4.01 15.34 -7.19
N HIS A 376 -5.33 15.09 -7.25
CA HIS A 376 -6.18 14.92 -6.06
C HIS A 376 -6.74 13.50 -5.88
N THR A 377 -6.13 12.50 -6.51
CA THR A 377 -6.63 11.10 -6.49
C THR A 377 -6.80 10.55 -5.09
N GLY A 378 -5.80 10.73 -4.20
CA GLY A 378 -5.89 10.23 -2.83
C GLY A 378 -7.02 10.87 -2.02
N ALA A 379 -7.18 12.19 -2.13
CA ALA A 379 -8.24 12.93 -1.45
C ALA A 379 -9.64 12.50 -1.95
N LEU A 380 -9.82 12.43 -3.27
CA LEU A 380 -11.10 12.04 -3.86
C LEU A 380 -11.44 10.56 -3.59
N CYS A 381 -10.49 9.63 -3.77
CA CYS A 381 -10.71 8.23 -3.44
C CYS A 381 -11.01 8.04 -1.94
N GLY A 382 -10.30 8.74 -1.06
CA GLY A 382 -10.57 8.72 0.38
C GLY A 382 -11.98 9.20 0.71
N LEU A 383 -12.43 10.31 0.11
CA LEU A 383 -13.79 10.81 0.32
C LEU A 383 -14.85 9.85 -0.23
N LEU A 384 -14.67 9.32 -1.44
CA LEU A 384 -15.62 8.37 -2.02
C LEU A 384 -15.74 7.12 -1.14
N THR A 385 -14.61 6.55 -0.73
CA THR A 385 -14.58 5.42 0.20
C THR A 385 -15.26 5.75 1.53
N LEU A 386 -15.01 6.94 2.10
CA LEU A 386 -15.66 7.40 3.32
C LEU A 386 -17.18 7.44 3.17
N LEU A 387 -17.70 7.94 2.04
CA LEU A 387 -19.15 8.09 1.83
C LEU A 387 -19.91 6.76 1.77
N GLU A 388 -19.26 5.68 1.33
CA GLU A 388 -19.87 4.34 1.32
C GLU A 388 -19.78 3.60 2.65
N MET A 389 -18.94 4.06 3.59
CA MET A 389 -18.78 3.37 4.86
C MET A 389 -20.07 3.38 5.69
N PRO A 390 -20.46 2.25 6.31
CA PRO A 390 -21.64 2.20 7.17
C PRO A 390 -21.64 3.26 8.29
N MET A 391 -20.47 3.49 8.90
CA MET A 391 -20.32 4.45 10.00
C MET A 391 -20.55 5.90 9.56
N THR A 392 -20.29 6.25 8.30
CA THR A 392 -20.54 7.61 7.78
C THR A 392 -22.02 7.96 7.84
N ARG A 393 -22.91 6.99 7.61
CA ARG A 393 -24.36 7.20 7.76
C ARG A 393 -24.75 7.48 9.20
N THR A 394 -24.08 6.84 10.16
CA THR A 394 -24.26 7.10 11.60
C THR A 394 -23.77 8.50 11.99
N VAL A 395 -22.56 8.89 11.56
CA VAL A 395 -21.96 10.19 11.90
C VAL A 395 -22.72 11.35 11.25
N ALA A 396 -23.14 11.19 10.00
CA ALA A 396 -23.90 12.21 9.27
C ALA A 396 -25.37 12.29 9.68
N GLY A 397 -25.87 11.36 10.52
CA GLY A 397 -27.28 11.29 10.91
C GLY A 397 -28.22 10.97 9.74
N THR A 398 -27.72 10.30 8.69
CA THR A 398 -28.46 9.97 7.46
C THR A 398 -28.81 8.47 7.35
N GLY A 399 -28.64 7.70 8.42
CA GLY A 399 -29.11 6.32 8.50
C GLY A 399 -30.64 6.22 8.54
N PRO A 400 -31.24 5.09 8.13
CA PRO A 400 -32.65 4.85 8.45
C PRO A 400 -32.81 4.92 9.97
N ASP A 401 -33.83 5.65 10.44
CA ASP A 401 -34.21 5.67 11.84
C ASP A 401 -34.27 4.22 12.33
N THR A 402 -33.32 3.84 13.18
CA THR A 402 -33.40 2.60 13.94
C THR A 402 -34.32 2.84 15.14
N GLU A 403 -35.51 3.36 14.88
CA GLU A 403 -36.67 3.06 15.71
C GLU A 403 -37.06 1.61 15.39
N THR A 404 -36.44 0.68 16.10
CA THR A 404 -36.98 -0.62 16.56
C THR A 404 -35.82 -1.55 16.92
N THR A 405 -35.12 -1.24 18.01
CA THR A 405 -34.62 -2.32 18.87
C THR A 405 -35.54 -2.36 20.08
N PRO A 406 -36.29 -3.45 20.33
CA PRO A 406 -37.05 -3.56 21.56
C PRO A 406 -36.07 -3.53 22.73
N LYS A 407 -36.26 -2.60 23.65
CA LYS A 407 -35.72 -2.72 25.01
C LYS A 407 -36.30 -4.00 25.61
N GLY A 408 -35.47 -5.00 25.89
CA GLY A 408 -35.94 -6.16 26.65
C GLY A 408 -34.96 -7.32 26.78
N VAL A 409 -34.44 -7.43 28.01
CA VAL A 409 -33.83 -8.57 28.71
C VAL A 409 -32.41 -8.98 28.31
#